data_AF-A0A6A5SYR2-F1
#
_entry.id   AF-A0A6A5SYR2-F1
#
_cell.length_a   1.000
_cell.length_b   1.000
_cell.length_c   1.000
_cell.angle_alpha   90.00
_cell.angle_beta   90.00
_cell.angle_gamma   90.00
#
_symmetry.space_group_name_H-M   'P 1'
#
loop_
_entity.id
_entity.type
_entity.pdbx_description
1 polymer ?
#
loop_
_entity_poly.entity_id
_entity_poly.type
_entity_poly.pdbx_seq_one_letter_code
_entity_poly.pdbx_strand_id
1 'polypeptide(L)'
;MNRASPEHEAEKLWKASDPCKEDMPALLLIIAGHINNIKAFFSIGIINEETRAIINRALDTFELHPGQTRPTEVGPWPGTTFIAGTPKYSALLGSSNSLGAGYFLTQHETQVGENKYIFRITVFPDLSTIKLQSST
;
A
#
# COMPACT_ATOMS: atom_id res chain seq x y z
N MET A 1 -32.28 -2.48 -4.38
CA MET A 1 -31.19 -1.60 -3.93
C MET A 1 -31.79 -0.55 -3.03
N ASN A 2 -31.58 -0.65 -1.71
CA ASN A 2 -32.07 0.34 -0.76
C ASN A 2 -31.00 1.43 -0.65
N ARG A 3 -31.28 2.63 -1.16
CA ARG A 3 -30.40 3.79 -1.09
C ARG A 3 -30.76 4.61 0.16
N ALA A 4 -30.62 4.00 1.34
CA ALA A 4 -30.67 4.77 2.57
C ALA A 4 -29.48 5.73 2.58
N SER A 5 -29.71 6.98 2.97
CA SER A 5 -28.65 7.98 2.98
C SER A 5 -27.58 7.59 4.01
N PRO A 6 -26.30 7.96 3.80
CA PRO A 6 -25.20 7.60 4.71
C PRO A 6 -25.50 7.95 6.17
N GLU A 7 -26.25 9.02 6.39
CA GLU A 7 -26.67 9.52 7.71
C GLU A 7 -27.59 8.52 8.41
N HIS A 8 -28.55 7.94 7.68
CA HIS A 8 -29.52 7.00 8.23
C HIS A 8 -28.88 5.66 8.64
N GLU A 9 -27.90 5.19 7.88
CA GLU A 9 -27.15 3.97 8.23
C GLU A 9 -26.17 4.22 9.40
N ALA A 10 -25.58 5.41 9.49
CA ALA A 10 -24.72 5.78 10.60
C ALA A 10 -25.50 5.89 11.92
N GLU A 11 -26.67 6.52 11.90
CA GLU A 11 -27.59 6.58 13.05
C GLU A 11 -27.94 5.16 13.54
N LYS A 12 -28.24 4.25 12.62
CA LYS A 12 -28.58 2.85 12.95
C LYS A 12 -27.39 2.07 13.53
N LEU A 13 -26.20 2.26 12.99
CA LEU A 13 -24.99 1.56 13.43
C LEU A 13 -24.50 2.08 14.79
N TRP A 14 -24.53 3.40 14.99
CA TRP A 14 -23.94 4.06 16.16
C TRP A 14 -24.93 4.31 17.29
N LYS A 15 -26.23 4.13 17.03
CA LYS A 15 -27.32 4.37 17.99
C LYS A 15 -27.26 5.78 18.60
N ALA A 16 -26.71 6.72 17.86
CA ALA A 16 -26.61 8.12 18.22
C ALA A 16 -27.62 8.89 17.38
N SER A 17 -28.50 9.65 18.04
CA SER A 17 -29.43 10.56 17.39
C SER A 17 -28.67 11.77 16.85
N ASP A 18 -28.73 11.95 15.53
CA ASP A 18 -28.13 13.06 14.78
C ASP A 18 -26.58 13.09 14.82
N PRO A 19 -25.89 12.07 14.25
CA PRO A 19 -24.43 12.07 14.18
C PRO A 19 -23.96 13.26 13.34
N CYS A 20 -23.10 14.12 13.90
CA CYS A 20 -22.59 15.28 13.17
C CYS A 20 -21.88 14.80 11.91
N LYS A 21 -22.06 15.51 10.79
CA LYS A 21 -21.47 15.14 9.49
C LYS A 21 -19.95 15.01 9.54
N GLU A 22 -19.31 15.76 10.44
CA GLU A 22 -17.87 15.68 10.71
C GLU A 22 -17.45 14.46 11.54
N ASP A 23 -18.36 13.90 12.35
CA ASP A 23 -18.13 12.73 13.19
C ASP A 23 -18.36 11.41 12.44
N MET A 24 -19.04 11.45 11.29
CA MET A 24 -19.13 10.32 10.37
C MET A 24 -17.71 9.82 10.05
N PRO A 25 -17.48 8.52 9.83
CA PRO A 25 -16.13 8.05 9.59
C PRO A 25 -15.69 8.59 8.23
N ALA A 26 -14.97 9.72 8.26
CA ALA A 26 -14.09 10.18 7.20
C ALA A 26 -13.10 9.06 6.76
N LEU A 27 -13.00 7.99 7.56
CA LEU A 27 -12.27 6.76 7.32
C LEU A 27 -12.80 5.88 6.18
N LEU A 28 -13.97 6.15 5.60
CA LEU A 28 -14.37 5.54 4.31
C LEU A 28 -14.31 6.51 3.12
N LEU A 29 -13.94 7.77 3.34
CA LEU A 29 -13.95 8.81 2.30
C LEU A 29 -12.58 9.49 2.11
N ILE A 30 -11.48 8.73 2.14
CA ILE A 30 -10.24 9.16 1.45
C ILE A 30 -10.33 8.84 -0.07
N ILE A 31 -11.43 8.24 -0.54
CA ILE A 31 -11.64 7.89 -1.95
C ILE A 31 -12.60 8.85 -2.70
N ALA A 32 -12.78 10.09 -2.21
CA ALA A 32 -13.57 11.10 -2.93
C ALA A 32 -12.99 12.53 -2.89
N GLY A 33 -11.67 12.67 -2.72
CA GLY A 33 -10.99 13.97 -2.75
C GLY A 33 -9.80 13.94 -3.72
N HIS A 34 -9.82 14.81 -4.73
CA HIS A 34 -8.73 15.13 -5.68
C HIS A 34 -7.64 14.05 -5.87
N ILE A 35 -7.99 12.98 -6.57
CA ILE A 35 -7.09 11.86 -6.88
C ILE A 35 -6.14 12.12 -8.07
N ASN A 36 -6.25 13.29 -8.70
CA ASN A 36 -5.43 13.73 -9.84
C ASN A 36 -3.92 13.83 -9.54
N ASN A 37 -3.52 13.97 -8.26
CA ASN A 37 -2.12 14.07 -7.87
C ASN A 37 -1.63 12.93 -6.94
N ILE A 38 -2.22 11.73 -7.05
CA ILE A 38 -1.69 10.57 -6.35
C ILE A 38 -0.28 10.26 -6.88
N LYS A 39 0.66 10.08 -5.95
CA LYS A 39 2.09 9.80 -6.21
C LYS A 39 2.57 8.47 -5.63
N ALA A 40 1.87 7.93 -4.63
CA ALA A 40 2.28 6.71 -3.94
C ALA A 40 1.08 6.00 -3.31
N PHE A 41 1.20 4.68 -3.18
CA PHE A 41 0.33 3.84 -2.37
C PHE A 41 1.17 3.24 -1.24
N PHE A 42 0.59 3.16 -0.05
CA PHE A 42 1.22 2.51 1.10
C PHE A 42 0.43 1.26 1.47
N SER A 43 1.13 0.13 1.55
CA SER A 43 0.60 -1.11 2.12
C SER A 43 1.37 -1.38 3.40
N ILE A 44 0.69 -1.27 4.54
CA ILE A 44 1.26 -1.44 5.87
C ILE A 44 0.66 -2.73 6.46
N GLY A 45 1.43 -3.45 7.28
CA GLY A 45 0.95 -4.67 7.93
C GLY A 45 0.69 -5.79 6.94
N ILE A 46 1.66 -6.07 6.07
CA ILE A 46 1.57 -7.15 5.07
C ILE A 46 1.55 -8.51 5.78
N ILE A 47 0.35 -9.02 6.05
CA ILE A 47 0.14 -10.34 6.66
C ILE A 47 0.03 -11.48 5.64
N ASN A 48 -0.18 -11.16 4.37
CA ASN A 48 -0.33 -12.15 3.30
C ASN A 48 0.99 -12.92 3.09
N GLU A 49 0.95 -14.23 3.36
CA GLU A 49 2.13 -15.10 3.29
C GLU A 49 2.72 -15.19 1.88
N GLU A 50 1.89 -15.22 0.84
CA GLU A 50 2.32 -15.24 -0.55
C GLU A 50 3.08 -13.97 -0.91
N THR A 51 2.57 -12.79 -0.51
CA THR A 51 3.26 -11.53 -0.74
C THR A 51 4.58 -11.47 0.02
N ARG A 52 4.63 -11.98 1.26
CA ARG A 52 5.89 -12.09 2.02
C ARG A 52 6.89 -13.01 1.32
N ALA A 53 6.45 -14.15 0.78
CA ALA A 53 7.31 -15.06 0.02
C ALA A 53 7.86 -14.41 -1.26
N ILE A 54 7.02 -13.65 -1.98
CA ILE A 54 7.45 -12.87 -3.15
C ILE A 54 8.50 -11.82 -2.76
N ILE A 55 8.28 -11.09 -1.66
CA ILE A 55 9.24 -10.10 -1.14
C ILE A 55 10.58 -10.76 -0.83
N ASN A 56 10.58 -11.87 -0.08
CA ASN A 56 11.80 -12.58 0.28
C ASN A 56 12.55 -13.05 -0.97
N ARG A 57 11.83 -13.65 -1.93
CA ARG A 57 12.42 -14.08 -3.21
C ARG A 57 12.98 -12.92 -4.03
N ALA A 58 12.34 -11.75 -4.00
CA ALA A 58 12.82 -10.57 -4.70
C ALA A 58 14.12 -10.03 -4.09
N LEU A 59 14.29 -10.11 -2.77
CA LEU A 59 15.51 -9.74 -2.06
C LEU A 59 16.64 -10.75 -2.30
N ASP A 60 16.33 -12.05 -2.23
CA ASP A 60 17.30 -13.15 -2.44
C ASP A 60 17.87 -13.18 -3.86
N THR A 61 17.13 -12.66 -4.83
CA THR A 61 17.56 -12.65 -6.23
C THR A 61 18.14 -11.31 -6.65
N PHE A 62 18.16 -10.28 -5.79
CA PHE A 62 18.65 -8.94 -6.15
C PHE A 62 20.13 -8.98 -6.57
N GLU A 63 20.48 -8.21 -7.61
CA GLU A 63 21.87 -8.13 -8.09
C GLU A 63 22.63 -7.18 -7.18
N LEU A 64 23.71 -7.66 -6.59
CA LEU A 64 24.53 -6.86 -5.69
C LEU A 64 25.52 -6.06 -6.53
N HIS A 65 25.60 -4.76 -6.27
CA HIS A 65 26.73 -3.99 -6.78
C HIS A 65 28.04 -4.50 -6.12
N PRO A 66 29.20 -4.38 -6.78
CA PRO A 66 30.47 -4.77 -6.19
C PRO A 66 30.66 -4.09 -4.82
N GLY A 67 30.79 -4.89 -3.76
CA GLY A 67 30.91 -4.41 -2.37
C GLY A 67 29.60 -4.37 -1.56
N GLN A 68 28.46 -4.75 -2.14
CA GLN A 68 27.22 -4.93 -1.39
C GLN A 68 27.04 -6.37 -0.90
N THR A 69 26.71 -6.51 0.37
CA THR A 69 26.29 -7.79 0.97
C THR A 69 24.82 -8.05 0.69
N ARG A 70 24.47 -9.30 0.42
CA ARG A 70 23.07 -9.71 0.28
C ARG A 70 22.33 -9.43 1.58
N PRO A 71 21.25 -8.64 1.58
CA PRO A 71 20.39 -8.52 2.75
C PRO A 71 19.66 -9.86 2.95
N THR A 72 19.83 -10.50 4.10
CA THR A 72 19.03 -11.67 4.52
C THR A 72 17.61 -11.26 4.88
N GLU A 73 17.42 -9.98 5.19
CA GLU A 73 16.16 -9.38 5.61
C GLU A 73 15.97 -8.02 4.93
N VAL A 74 14.75 -7.48 4.99
CA VAL A 74 14.46 -6.14 4.48
C VAL A 74 15.28 -5.11 5.28
N GLY A 75 16.19 -4.40 4.61
CA GLY A 75 17.00 -3.36 5.26
C GLY A 75 16.14 -2.23 5.85
N PRO A 76 16.61 -1.54 6.90
CA PRO A 76 15.86 -0.46 7.56
C PRO A 76 15.48 0.65 6.58
N TRP A 77 14.56 1.53 7.00
CA TRP A 77 14.18 2.71 6.21
C TRP A 77 15.42 3.42 5.63
N PRO A 78 15.46 3.75 4.32
CA PRO A 78 14.35 3.77 3.37
C PRO A 78 14.00 2.43 2.70
N GLY A 79 14.65 1.33 3.09
CA GLY A 79 14.39 0.00 2.58
C GLY A 79 15.00 -0.30 1.21
N THR A 80 14.50 -1.35 0.56
CA THR A 80 14.95 -1.80 -0.76
C THR A 80 13.97 -1.37 -1.84
N THR A 81 14.51 -0.79 -2.91
CA THR A 81 13.72 -0.22 -4.01
C THR A 81 13.87 -1.06 -5.28
N PHE A 82 12.73 -1.41 -5.88
CA PHE A 82 12.62 -2.15 -7.13
C PHE A 82 12.02 -1.25 -8.21
N ILE A 83 12.70 -1.16 -9.36
CA ILE A 83 12.33 -0.27 -10.46
C ILE A 83 11.64 -1.09 -11.56
N ALA A 84 10.69 -0.44 -12.25
CA ALA A 84 10.00 -0.98 -13.42
C ALA A 84 10.97 -1.57 -14.46
N GLY A 85 10.52 -2.61 -15.16
CA GLY A 85 11.31 -3.31 -16.18
C GLY A 85 12.21 -4.44 -15.65
N THR A 86 12.25 -4.67 -14.34
CA THR A 86 12.96 -5.82 -13.75
C THR A 86 11.99 -6.98 -13.47
N PRO A 87 12.44 -8.26 -13.56
CA PRO A 87 11.61 -9.40 -13.18
C PRO A 87 11.12 -9.34 -11.73
N LYS A 88 11.93 -8.77 -10.83
CA LYS A 88 11.65 -8.62 -9.40
C LYS A 88 10.53 -7.61 -9.15
N TYR A 89 10.61 -6.46 -9.83
CA TYR A 89 9.52 -5.50 -9.86
C TYR A 89 8.23 -6.14 -10.37
N SER A 90 8.31 -6.95 -11.44
CA SER A 90 7.13 -7.59 -12.02
C SER A 90 6.49 -8.60 -11.05
N ALA A 91 7.30 -9.35 -10.31
CA ALA A 91 6.83 -10.24 -9.26
C ALA A 91 6.12 -9.47 -8.12
N LEU A 92 6.72 -8.36 -7.66
CA LEU A 92 6.12 -7.51 -6.63
C LEU A 92 4.86 -6.78 -7.13
N LEU A 93 4.82 -6.35 -8.40
CA LEU A 93 3.67 -5.74 -9.04
C LEU A 93 2.50 -6.73 -9.16
N GLY A 94 2.80 -8.01 -9.39
CA GLY A 94 1.80 -9.08 -9.43
C GLY A 94 1.30 -9.55 -8.05
N SER A 95 1.89 -9.09 -6.96
CA SER A 95 1.44 -9.47 -5.61
C SER A 95 0.05 -8.91 -5.29
N SER A 96 -0.68 -9.58 -4.38
CA SER A 96 -2.02 -9.15 -3.97
C SER A 96 -2.08 -7.70 -3.49
N ASN A 97 -1.01 -7.20 -2.88
CA ASN A 97 -0.93 -5.83 -2.37
C ASN A 97 -0.79 -4.80 -3.49
N SER A 98 -0.08 -5.14 -4.56
CA SER A 98 0.08 -4.27 -5.74
C SER A 98 -1.13 -4.31 -6.67
N LEU A 99 -1.86 -5.44 -6.70
CA LEU A 99 -3.12 -5.55 -7.47
C LEU A 99 -4.15 -4.52 -7.03
N GLY A 100 -4.29 -4.24 -5.73
CA GLY A 100 -5.20 -3.21 -5.23
C GLY A 100 -4.90 -1.82 -5.80
N ALA A 101 -3.62 -1.46 -5.87
CA ALA A 101 -3.18 -0.21 -6.49
C ALA A 101 -3.43 -0.21 -8.01
N GLY A 102 -3.22 -1.35 -8.68
CA GLY A 102 -3.54 -1.52 -10.10
C GLY A 102 -5.03 -1.36 -10.42
N TYR A 103 -5.91 -1.97 -9.62
CA TYR A 103 -7.36 -1.80 -9.74
C TYR A 103 -7.77 -0.35 -9.54
N PHE A 104 -7.20 0.33 -8.53
CA PHE A 104 -7.46 1.75 -8.30
C PHE A 104 -7.08 2.59 -9.52
N LEU A 105 -5.87 2.42 -10.06
CA LEU A 105 -5.41 3.18 -11.24
C LEU A 105 -6.31 2.94 -12.45
N THR A 106 -6.76 1.70 -12.65
CA THR A 106 -7.64 1.34 -13.76
C THR A 106 -9.05 1.93 -13.60
N GLN A 107 -9.63 1.86 -12.40
CA GLN A 107 -10.98 2.37 -12.15
C GLN A 107 -11.07 3.90 -12.19
N HIS A 108 -9.96 4.57 -11.88
CA HIS A 108 -9.91 6.02 -11.75
C HIS A 108 -9.01 6.68 -12.80
N GLU A 109 -8.72 6.02 -13.93
CA GLU A 109 -7.79 6.51 -14.95
C GLU A 109 -8.09 7.95 -15.39
N THR A 110 -9.36 8.27 -15.65
CA THR A 110 -9.83 9.60 -16.07
C THR A 110 -9.65 10.68 -14.99
N GLN A 111 -9.60 10.28 -13.72
CA GLN A 111 -9.54 11.17 -12.57
C GLN A 111 -8.12 11.32 -12.02
N VAL A 112 -7.31 10.27 -12.12
CA VAL A 112 -5.91 10.22 -11.69
C VAL A 112 -5.02 10.87 -12.75
N GLY A 113 -5.42 10.82 -14.02
CA GLY A 113 -4.67 11.35 -15.16
C GLY A 113 -4.22 10.20 -16.05
N GLU A 114 -4.36 10.40 -17.36
CA GLU A 114 -4.01 9.41 -18.37
C GLU A 114 -2.54 8.97 -18.20
N ASN A 115 -2.27 7.67 -18.36
CA ASN A 115 -0.93 7.08 -18.36
C ASN A 115 -0.17 7.07 -17.02
N LYS A 116 -0.87 7.05 -15.87
CA LYS A 116 -0.21 6.77 -14.57
C LYS A 116 0.03 5.27 -14.37
N TYR A 117 1.24 4.93 -13.95
CA TYR A 117 1.61 3.56 -13.58
C TYR A 117 2.58 3.56 -12.39
N ILE A 118 2.68 2.41 -11.72
CA ILE A 118 3.58 2.23 -10.58
C ILE A 118 5.00 2.06 -11.11
N PHE A 119 5.82 3.11 -11.18
CA PHE A 119 7.18 2.99 -11.73
C PHE A 119 8.20 2.38 -10.76
N ARG A 120 7.88 2.33 -9.47
CA ARG A 120 8.80 1.93 -8.39
C ARG A 120 8.05 1.37 -7.19
N ILE A 121 8.60 0.30 -6.60
CA ILE A 121 8.09 -0.33 -5.37
C ILE A 121 9.22 -0.33 -4.34
N THR A 122 8.96 0.21 -3.16
CA THR A 122 9.94 0.24 -2.06
C THR A 122 9.41 -0.59 -0.89
N VAL A 123 10.22 -1.53 -0.43
CA VAL A 123 9.90 -2.42 0.70
C VAL A 123 10.83 -2.08 1.86
N PHE A 124 10.25 -1.83 3.03
CA PHE A 124 10.96 -1.50 4.27
C PHE A 124 10.32 -2.25 5.44
N PRO A 125 11.09 -2.57 6.50
CA PRO A 125 10.56 -3.22 7.68
C PRO A 125 9.62 -2.28 8.43
N ASP A 126 8.69 -2.87 9.17
CA ASP A 126 7.84 -2.08 10.06
C ASP A 126 8.70 -1.39 11.14
N LEU A 127 8.38 -0.14 11.45
CA LEU A 127 9.07 0.67 12.46
C LEU A 127 8.95 0.04 13.86
N SER A 128 7.93 -0.78 14.10
CA SER A 128 7.79 -1.58 15.33
C SER A 128 8.90 -2.63 15.47
N THR A 129 9.40 -3.17 14.37
CA THR A 129 10.43 -4.21 14.34
C THR A 129 11.82 -3.66 14.65
N ILE A 130 12.09 -2.39 14.30
CA ILE A 130 13.38 -1.72 14.54
C ILE A 130 13.66 -1.51 16.05
N LYS A 131 12.61 -1.32 16.87
CA LYS A 131 12.76 -1.10 18.31
C LYS A 131 13.22 -2.34 19.09
N LEU A 132 13.12 -3.54 18.51
CA LEU A 132 13.54 -4.78 19.16
C LEU A 132 15.06 -5.05 19.04
N GLN A 133 15.76 -4.36 18.13
CA GLN A 133 17.19 -4.58 17.88
C GLN A 133 18.11 -3.51 18.50
N SER A 134 17.54 -2.49 19.13
CA SER A 134 18.29 -1.35 19.73
C SER A 134 18.30 -1.36 21.26
N SER A 135 17.82 -2.45 21.87
CA SER A 135 17.93 -2.70 23.32
C SER A 135 18.87 -3.88 23.54
N THR A 136 20.18 -3.65 23.51
CA THR A 136 21.19 -4.59 24.02
C THR A 136 22.42 -3.84 24.49
#